data_AF-A0A7S2AAW1-F1
#
_entry.id   AF-A0A7S2AAW1-F1
#
_cell.length_a   1.000
_cell.length_b   1.000
_cell.length_c   1.000
_cell.angle_alpha   90.00
_cell.angle_beta   90.00
_cell.angle_gamma   90.00
#
_symmetry.space_group_name_H-M   'P 1'
#
loop_
_entity.id
_entity.type
_entity.pdbx_description
1 polymer ?
#
loop_
_entity_poly.entity_id
_entity_poly.type
_entity_poly.pdbx_seq_one_letter_code
_entity_poly.pdbx_strand_id
1 'polypeptide(L)'
;EDWVVRKDENGCILLAKDMGTDIHCAKTIGVVPGKTPTECADAIWAWDNEGWKSIGKDCLETEYLDLELDTGDDAVHRLMYQVRWMPWPVWNRDSLMLNTKVEIDGKTSLLFHSVDHEKYPEKP
;
A
#
# COMPACT_ATOMS: atom_id res chain seq x y z
N GLU A 1 12.25 13.95 14.49
CA GLU A 1 13.44 13.18 14.90
C GLU A 1 13.04 11.98 15.77
N ASP A 2 11.80 11.48 15.65
CA ASP A 2 11.22 10.51 16.62
C ASP A 2 11.00 9.11 16.02
N TRP A 3 11.72 8.78 14.95
CA TRP A 3 11.67 7.46 14.34
C TRP A 3 12.62 6.51 15.06
N VAL A 4 12.10 5.40 15.59
CA VAL A 4 12.88 4.39 16.29
C VAL A 4 13.11 3.20 15.36
N VAL A 5 14.38 2.79 15.21
CA VAL A 5 14.72 1.57 14.47
C VAL A 5 14.17 0.36 15.20
N ARG A 6 13.29 -0.41 14.55
CA ARG A 6 12.72 -1.65 15.06
C ARG A 6 13.42 -2.88 14.52
N LYS A 7 13.93 -2.80 13.29
CA LYS A 7 14.67 -3.88 12.63
C LYS A 7 15.62 -3.29 11.58
N ASP A 8 16.81 -3.84 11.49
CA ASP A 8 17.79 -3.52 10.45
C ASP A 8 18.41 -4.84 9.98
N GLU A 9 18.04 -5.28 8.78
CA GLU A 9 18.47 -6.58 8.24
C GLU A 9 18.44 -6.56 6.71
N ASN A 10 19.41 -7.24 6.08
CA ASN A 10 19.45 -7.47 4.63
C ASN A 10 19.33 -6.18 3.78
N GLY A 11 19.90 -5.06 4.24
CA GLY A 11 19.85 -3.78 3.53
C GLY A 11 18.50 -3.07 3.60
N CYS A 12 17.63 -3.50 4.53
CA CYS A 12 16.32 -2.93 4.78
C CYS A 12 16.17 -2.51 6.25
N ILE A 13 15.75 -1.27 6.48
CA ILE A 13 15.55 -0.69 7.81
C ILE A 13 14.06 -0.47 8.01
N LEU A 14 13.51 -1.08 9.06
CA LEU A 14 12.17 -0.81 9.57
C LEU A 14 12.28 0.16 10.75
N LEU A 15 11.64 1.31 10.61
CA LEU A 15 11.47 2.30 11.66
C LEU A 15 10.00 2.38 12.05
N ALA A 16 9.74 2.71 13.31
CA ALA A 16 8.39 3.01 13.79
C ALA A 16 8.38 4.32 14.58
N LYS A 17 7.24 5.01 14.55
CA LYS A 17 6.99 6.21 15.32
C LYS A 17 5.66 6.07 16.06
N ASP A 18 5.71 6.32 17.36
CA ASP A 18 4.53 6.43 18.21
C ASP A 18 3.81 7.75 17.91
N MET A 19 2.48 7.68 17.79
CA MET A 19 1.62 8.81 17.47
C MET A 19 0.78 9.27 18.66
N GLY A 20 1.00 8.74 19.87
CA GLY A 20 0.19 9.01 21.05
C GLY A 20 -1.21 8.38 20.99
N THR A 21 -1.38 7.38 20.12
CA THR A 21 -2.63 6.63 19.92
C THR A 21 -2.31 5.13 19.83
N ASP A 22 -3.32 4.28 19.75
CA ASP A 22 -3.13 2.84 19.53
C ASP A 22 -2.51 2.52 18.15
N ILE A 23 -2.48 3.50 17.24
CA ILE A 23 -1.93 3.37 15.89
C ILE A 23 -0.48 3.88 15.88
N HIS A 24 0.40 3.06 15.32
CA HIS A 24 1.80 3.40 15.09
C HIS A 24 2.04 3.67 13.60
N CYS A 25 2.91 4.64 13.31
CA CYS A 25 3.42 4.81 11.95
C CYS A 25 4.64 3.89 11.76
N ALA A 26 4.69 3.19 10.62
CA ALA A 26 5.85 2.41 10.20
C ALA A 26 6.48 3.04 8.96
N LYS A 27 7.80 2.95 8.85
CA LYS A 27 8.58 3.36 7.68
C LYS A 27 9.59 2.28 7.36
N THR A 28 9.61 1.83 6.12
CA THR A 28 10.62 0.90 5.63
C THR A 28 11.50 1.59 4.60
N ILE A 29 12.82 1.44 4.73
CA ILE A 29 13.80 2.00 3.80
C ILE A 29 14.68 0.87 3.31
N GLY A 30 14.80 0.71 2.00
CA GLY A 30 15.71 -0.26 1.40
C GLY A 30 16.20 0.21 0.04
N VAL A 31 17.28 -0.41 -0.43
CA VAL A 31 17.83 -0.16 -1.76
C VAL A 31 17.63 -1.41 -2.62
N VAL A 32 17.10 -1.22 -3.83
CA VAL A 32 16.95 -2.30 -4.82
C VAL A 32 18.05 -2.12 -5.87
N PRO A 33 19.13 -2.93 -5.85
CA PRO A 33 20.27 -2.73 -6.75
C PRO A 33 19.88 -2.88 -8.22
N GLY A 34 20.36 -1.97 -9.06
CA GLY A 34 20.18 -2.05 -10.52
C GLY A 34 18.76 -1.75 -11.00
N LYS A 35 17.90 -1.16 -10.17
CA LYS A 35 16.54 -0.73 -10.54
C LYS A 35 16.37 0.78 -10.40
N THR A 36 15.67 1.36 -11.36
CA THR A 36 15.25 2.76 -11.31
C THR A 36 14.01 2.94 -10.42
N PRO A 37 13.76 4.14 -9.87
CA PRO A 37 12.54 4.41 -9.09
C PRO A 37 11.25 4.07 -9.85
N THR A 38 11.20 4.40 -11.14
CA THR A 38 10.04 4.12 -12.01
C THR A 38 9.82 2.63 -12.19
N GLU A 39 10.87 1.83 -12.46
CA GLU A 39 10.73 0.37 -12.56
C GLU A 39 10.23 -0.25 -11.25
N CYS A 40 10.68 0.23 -10.10
CA CYS A 40 10.21 -0.24 -8.80
C CYS A 40 8.72 0.10 -8.59
N ALA A 41 8.32 1.33 -8.92
CA ALA A 41 6.93 1.76 -8.83
C ALA A 41 6.04 0.98 -9.80
N ASP A 42 6.47 0.78 -11.04
CA ASP A 42 5.75 0.03 -12.08
C ASP A 42 5.54 -1.43 -11.67
N ALA A 43 6.55 -2.05 -11.07
CA ALA A 43 6.44 -3.42 -10.59
C ALA A 43 5.37 -3.58 -9.50
N ILE A 44 5.32 -2.66 -8.53
CA ILE A 44 4.29 -2.64 -7.47
C ILE A 44 2.92 -2.29 -8.07
N TRP A 45 2.88 -1.35 -9.00
CA TRP A 45 1.65 -0.93 -9.67
C TRP A 45 1.04 -2.09 -10.49
N ALA A 46 1.88 -2.90 -11.15
CA ALA A 46 1.41 -4.02 -11.96
C ALA A 46 0.91 -5.24 -11.15
N TRP A 47 1.02 -5.24 -9.81
CA TRP A 47 0.55 -6.37 -9.01
C TRP A 47 -0.95 -6.57 -9.10
N ASP A 48 -1.34 -7.77 -9.51
CA ASP A 48 -2.68 -8.32 -9.40
C ASP A 48 -2.85 -9.10 -8.09
N ASN A 49 -3.95 -9.85 -7.96
CA ASN A 49 -4.23 -10.68 -6.80
C ASN A 49 -3.09 -11.68 -6.49
N GLU A 50 -2.48 -12.27 -7.51
CA GLU A 50 -1.38 -13.23 -7.32
C GLU A 50 -0.08 -12.50 -6.95
N GLY A 51 0.18 -11.34 -7.54
CA GLY A 51 1.27 -10.45 -7.15
C GLY A 51 1.22 -10.09 -5.66
N TRP A 52 0.07 -9.64 -5.17
CA TRP A 52 -0.12 -9.32 -3.75
C TRP A 52 -0.01 -10.54 -2.83
N LYS A 53 -0.52 -11.70 -3.24
CA LYS A 53 -0.38 -12.96 -2.49
C LYS A 53 1.07 -13.46 -2.41
N SER A 54 1.88 -13.19 -3.44
CA SER A 54 3.28 -13.63 -3.48
C SER A 54 4.14 -12.96 -2.40
N ILE A 55 3.78 -11.74 -1.98
CA ILE A 55 4.51 -10.97 -0.97
C ILE A 55 3.81 -10.92 0.39
N GLY A 56 2.49 -11.15 0.44
CA GLY A 56 1.68 -11.11 1.65
C GLY A 56 0.86 -12.38 1.82
N LYS A 57 1.28 -13.26 2.73
CA LYS A 57 0.55 -14.51 3.05
C LYS A 57 -0.82 -14.26 3.68
N ASP A 58 -1.02 -13.05 4.21
CA ASP A 58 -2.26 -12.56 4.77
C ASP A 58 -3.22 -12.03 3.70
N CYS A 59 -2.77 -11.76 2.47
CA CYS A 59 -3.66 -11.31 1.39
C CYS A 59 -4.56 -12.46 0.92
N LEU A 60 -5.87 -12.33 1.12
CA LEU A 60 -6.85 -13.32 0.67
C LEU A 60 -7.38 -13.00 -0.73
N GLU A 61 -7.64 -11.72 -0.97
CA GLU A 61 -8.30 -11.23 -2.18
C GLU A 61 -7.85 -9.81 -2.49
N THR A 62 -7.67 -9.51 -3.77
CA THR A 62 -7.50 -8.15 -4.28
C THR A 62 -8.26 -8.04 -5.60
N GLU A 63 -9.08 -7.01 -5.70
CA GLU A 63 -9.90 -6.67 -6.87
C GLU A 63 -9.67 -5.22 -7.25
N TYR A 64 -9.44 -4.94 -8.53
CA TYR A 64 -9.41 -3.58 -9.06
C TYR A 64 -10.76 -3.24 -9.69
N LEU A 65 -11.42 -2.22 -9.17
CA LEU A 65 -12.77 -1.84 -9.57
C LEU A 65 -12.78 -0.93 -10.80
N ASP A 66 -11.79 -0.05 -10.83
CA ASP A 66 -11.51 0.83 -11.95
C ASP A 66 -10.00 0.98 -12.06
N LEU A 67 -9.46 0.67 -13.23
CA LEU A 67 -8.02 0.64 -13.47
C LEU A 67 -7.46 2.03 -13.81
N GLU A 68 -8.31 2.94 -14.28
CA GLU A 68 -7.93 4.30 -14.67
C GLU A 68 -9.10 5.27 -14.39
N LEU A 69 -9.04 5.95 -13.25
CA LEU A 69 -9.97 7.02 -12.92
C LEU A 69 -9.45 8.35 -13.48
N ASP A 70 -10.30 9.02 -14.25
CA ASP A 70 -10.08 10.42 -14.65
C ASP A 70 -10.52 11.35 -13.52
N THR A 71 -9.54 11.92 -12.82
CA THR A 71 -9.72 12.91 -11.74
C THR A 71 -9.47 14.33 -12.21
N GLY A 72 -9.10 14.53 -13.48
CA GLY A 72 -8.73 15.83 -14.05
C GLY A 72 -7.35 16.34 -13.63
N ASP A 73 -6.51 15.52 -13.01
CA ASP A 73 -5.11 15.82 -12.73
C ASP A 73 -4.15 14.93 -13.57
N ASP A 74 -2.85 15.20 -13.48
CA ASP A 74 -1.82 14.46 -14.24
C ASP A 74 -1.44 13.11 -13.60
N ALA A 75 -2.11 12.69 -12.52
CA ALA A 75 -1.82 11.44 -11.83
C ALA A 75 -2.67 10.28 -12.35
N VAL A 76 -2.15 9.06 -12.20
CA VAL A 76 -2.87 7.84 -12.58
C VAL A 76 -3.51 7.24 -11.34
N HIS A 77 -4.84 7.17 -11.35
CA HIS A 77 -5.63 6.71 -10.23
C HIS A 77 -6.33 5.39 -10.53
N ARG A 78 -6.49 4.55 -9.51
CA ARG A 78 -7.28 3.32 -9.58
C ARG A 78 -7.90 2.97 -8.25
N LEU A 79 -9.05 2.30 -8.28
CA LEU A 79 -9.71 1.80 -7.07
C LEU A 79 -9.34 0.33 -6.84
N MET A 80 -8.96 0.02 -5.61
CA MET A 80 -8.58 -1.32 -5.19
C MET A 80 -9.33 -1.71 -3.92
N TYR A 81 -10.03 -2.83 -3.99
CA TYR A 81 -10.59 -3.52 -2.83
C TYR A 81 -9.67 -4.68 -2.46
N GLN A 82 -9.36 -4.84 -1.17
CA GLN A 82 -8.47 -5.89 -0.68
C GLN A 82 -9.02 -6.51 0.61
N VAL A 83 -8.89 -7.83 0.73
CA VAL A 83 -9.24 -8.59 1.94
C VAL A 83 -7.99 -9.23 2.51
N ARG A 84 -7.79 -9.08 3.82
CA ARG A 84 -6.68 -9.66 4.58
C ARG A 84 -7.17 -10.63 5.65
N TRP A 85 -6.50 -11.76 5.74
CA TRP A 85 -6.60 -12.70 6.84
C TRP A 85 -5.96 -12.11 8.08
N MET A 86 -6.66 -12.23 9.22
CA MET A 86 -6.13 -11.84 10.51
C MET A 86 -6.13 -13.03 11.48
N PRO A 87 -5.10 -13.18 12.31
CA PRO A 87 -5.09 -14.22 13.33
C PRO A 87 -6.15 -13.93 14.41
N TRP A 88 -6.83 -14.98 14.86
CA TRP A 88 -7.74 -14.91 16.01
C TRP A 88 -7.02 -14.29 17.23
N PRO A 89 -7.63 -13.32 17.97
CA PRO A 89 -9.06 -12.97 18.00
C PRO A 89 -9.51 -11.87 17.04
N VAL A 90 -8.68 -11.45 16.09
CA VAL A 90 -9.03 -10.39 15.15
C VAL A 90 -9.72 -11.02 13.94
N TRP A 91 -10.91 -10.54 13.58
CA TRP A 91 -11.56 -10.95 12.33
C TRP A 91 -10.78 -10.44 11.12
N ASN A 92 -10.96 -11.10 9.98
CA ASN A 92 -10.44 -10.61 8.70
C ASN A 92 -10.84 -9.14 8.49
N ARG A 93 -10.00 -8.41 7.76
CA ARG A 93 -10.19 -6.99 7.48
C ARG A 93 -10.25 -6.80 5.98
N ASP A 94 -11.20 -6.00 5.53
CA ASP A 94 -11.20 -5.46 4.18
C ASP A 94 -10.81 -3.99 4.18
N SER A 95 -10.41 -3.51 3.01
CA SER A 95 -10.08 -2.11 2.78
C SER A 95 -10.40 -1.77 1.35
N LEU A 96 -11.07 -0.63 1.15
CA LEU A 96 -11.18 0.01 -0.15
C LEU A 96 -10.22 1.19 -0.18
N MET A 97 -9.38 1.27 -1.22
CA MET A 97 -8.35 2.27 -1.35
C MET A 97 -8.36 2.92 -2.73
N LEU A 98 -8.14 4.23 -2.74
CA LEU A 98 -7.69 4.94 -3.93
C LEU A 98 -6.16 4.83 -3.99
N ASN A 99 -5.69 4.19 -5.05
CA ASN A 99 -4.27 4.08 -5.34
C ASN A 99 -3.93 5.16 -6.36
N THR A 100 -2.89 5.94 -6.10
CA THR A 100 -2.45 7.04 -6.95
C THR A 100 -0.99 6.87 -7.28
N LYS A 101 -0.65 6.89 -8.57
CA LYS A 101 0.72 6.96 -9.06
C LYS A 101 0.98 8.36 -9.60
N VAL A 102 1.96 9.04 -9.02
CA VAL A 102 2.27 10.44 -9.34
C VAL A 102 3.77 10.68 -9.33
N GLU A 103 4.24 11.62 -10.14
CA GLU A 103 5.60 12.15 -10.07
C GLU A 103 5.60 13.51 -9.37
N ILE A 104 6.37 13.62 -8.28
CA ILE A 104 6.48 14.85 -7.48
C ILE A 104 7.98 15.12 -7.29
N ASP A 105 8.44 16.30 -7.70
CA ASP A 105 9.84 16.73 -7.56
C ASP A 105 10.86 15.71 -8.11
N GLY A 106 10.54 15.10 -9.26
CA GLY A 106 11.37 14.07 -9.89
C GLY A 106 11.39 12.72 -9.16
N LYS A 107 10.43 12.49 -8.26
CA LYS A 107 10.27 11.22 -7.53
C LYS A 107 8.95 10.57 -7.90
N THR A 108 9.02 9.33 -8.38
CA THR A 108 7.83 8.50 -8.56
C THR A 108 7.31 8.04 -7.19
N SER A 109 6.06 8.36 -6.89
CA SER A 109 5.39 8.01 -5.64
C SER A 109 4.14 7.19 -5.91
N LEU A 110 3.92 6.18 -5.09
CA LEU A 110 2.66 5.44 -5.01
C LEU A 110 1.99 5.78 -3.68
N LEU A 111 0.80 6.36 -3.76
CA LEU A 111 0.01 6.77 -2.60
C LEU A 111 -1.22 5.87 -2.51
N PHE A 112 -1.54 5.42 -1.30
CA PHE A 112 -2.67 4.55 -1.03
C PHE A 112 -3.42 5.17 0.15
N HIS A 113 -4.71 5.47 -0.02
CA HIS A 113 -5.54 5.94 1.09
C HIS A 113 -6.94 5.37 1.00
N SER A 114 -7.57 5.17 2.16
CA SER A 114 -8.93 4.68 2.23
C SER A 114 -9.91 5.67 1.61
N VAL A 115 -10.95 5.14 0.98
CA VAL A 115 -12.07 5.89 0.39
C VAL A 115 -13.38 5.12 0.59
N ASP A 116 -14.49 5.85 0.55
CA ASP A 116 -15.82 5.27 0.55
C ASP A 116 -16.31 5.05 -0.89
N HIS A 117 -17.11 4.01 -1.12
CA HIS A 117 -17.73 3.75 -2.42
C HIS A 117 -19.04 2.97 -2.28
N GLU A 118 -20.09 3.40 -2.97
CA GLU A 118 -21.45 2.87 -2.81
C GLU A 118 -21.56 1.35 -3.05
N LYS A 119 -20.75 0.79 -3.96
CA LYS A 119 -20.73 -0.67 -4.23
C LYS A 119 -20.04 -1.51 -3.13
N TYR A 120 -19.22 -0.89 -2.28
CA TYR A 120 -18.46 -1.55 -1.23
C TYR A 120 -18.70 -0.83 0.11
N PRO A 121 -19.93 -0.85 0.64
CA PRO A 121 -20.24 -0.23 1.91
C PRO A 121 -19.54 -0.96 3.07
N GLU A 122 -19.35 -0.26 4.18
CA GLU A 122 -18.88 -0.86 5.42
C GLU A 122 -19.75 -2.07 5.80
N LYS A 123 -19.10 -3.18 6.13
CA LYS A 123 -19.77 -4.39 6.60
C LYS A 123 -19.74 -4.42 8.12
N PRO A 124 -20.84 -4.85 8.77
CA PRO A 124 -20.91 -4.96 10.23
C PRO A 124 -19.99 -6.04 10.81
#